data_AF-C6FDM6-F1
#
_entry.id   AF-C6FDM6-F1
#
_cell.length_a   1.000
_cell.length_b   1.000
_cell.length_c   1.000
_cell.angle_alpha   90.00
_cell.angle_beta   90.00
_cell.angle_gamma   90.00
#
_symmetry.space_group_name_H-M   'P 1'
#
loop_
_entity.id
_entity.type
_entity.pdbx_description
1 polymer ?
#
loop_
_entity_poly.entity_id
_entity_poly.type
_entity_poly.pdbx_seq_one_letter_code
_entity_poly.pdbx_strand_id
1 'polypeptide(L)'
;APSHKFSYTQQTIEKAFGRRIDEIFEDFEEEPVASGSIAQVHKATLKFRYAGRKVKPMTVAVKVRHPGVSEVIRRDFVIINWFAKVSSCLPALRWLRLDEG
;
A
#
# COMPACT_ATOMS: atom_id res chain seq x y z
N ALA A 1 13.20 -5.46 3.10
CA ALA A 1 12.11 -4.88 2.29
C ALA A 1 12.46 -3.43 1.99
N PRO A 2 12.01 -2.83 0.87
CA PRO A 2 12.25 -1.42 0.59
C PRO A 2 11.70 -0.56 1.74
N SER A 3 12.31 0.60 2.01
CA SER A 3 11.81 1.58 2.97
C SER A 3 11.94 2.96 2.34
N HIS A 4 10.93 3.81 2.54
CA HIS A 4 10.96 5.20 2.08
C HIS A 4 11.10 6.16 3.26
N LYS A 5 11.70 7.32 3.00
CA LYS A 5 11.90 8.36 4.02
C LYS A 5 10.55 8.84 4.57
N PHE A 6 10.51 9.11 5.87
CA PHE A 6 9.31 9.62 6.55
C PHE A 6 8.72 10.87 5.88
N SER A 7 9.55 11.74 5.30
CA SER A 7 9.06 12.91 4.54
C SER A 7 8.10 12.56 3.40
N TYR A 8 8.30 11.42 2.73
CA TYR A 8 7.36 10.93 1.72
C TYR A 8 6.06 10.44 2.37
N THR A 9 6.14 9.73 3.50
CA THR A 9 4.98 9.31 4.30
C THR A 9 4.12 10.51 4.65
N GLN A 10 4.74 11.52 5.25
CA GLN A 10 4.09 12.75 5.68
C GLN A 10 3.42 13.45 4.50
N GLN A 11 4.15 13.72 3.40
CA GLN A 11 3.59 14.38 2.22
C GLN A 11 2.43 13.58 1.61
N THR A 12 2.51 12.25 1.60
CA THR A 12 1.45 11.39 1.05
C THR A 12 0.17 11.47 1.88
N ILE A 13 0.31 11.43 3.21
CA ILE A 13 -0.82 11.57 4.14
C ILE A 13 -1.43 12.96 4.00
N GLU A 14 -0.61 14.01 4.08
CA GLU A 14 -1.11 15.40 4.04
C GLU A 14 -1.81 15.71 2.72
N LYS A 15 -1.28 15.22 1.60
CA LYS A 15 -1.92 15.34 0.28
C LYS A 15 -3.24 14.58 0.20
N ALA A 16 -3.33 13.39 0.80
CA ALA A 16 -4.55 12.57 0.78
C ALA A 16 -5.69 13.17 1.62
N PHE A 17 -5.35 13.81 2.74
CA PHE A 17 -6.34 14.37 3.67
C PHE A 17 -6.51 15.89 3.58
N GLY A 18 -5.63 16.59 2.83
CA GLY A 18 -5.64 18.05 2.69
C GLY A 18 -5.32 18.80 3.98
N ARG A 19 -4.63 18.16 4.94
CA ARG A 19 -4.39 18.65 6.30
C ARG A 19 -3.03 18.20 6.79
N ARG A 20 -2.41 18.97 7.69
CA ARG A 20 -1.10 18.61 8.25
C ARG A 20 -1.21 17.38 9.15
N ILE A 21 -0.17 16.56 9.20
CA ILE A 21 -0.19 15.27 9.92
C ILE A 21 -0.50 15.45 11.42
N ASP A 22 -0.01 16.53 12.03
CA ASP A 22 -0.25 16.92 13.43
C ASP A 22 -1.69 17.36 13.69
N GLU A 23 -2.50 17.61 12.67
CA GLU A 23 -3.93 17.90 12.81
C GLU A 23 -4.81 16.64 12.75
N ILE A 24 -4.23 15.52 12.30
CA ILE A 24 -4.88 14.22 12.14
C ILE A 24 -4.58 13.33 13.34
N PHE A 25 -3.29 13.25 13.69
CA PHE A 25 -2.77 12.34 14.70
C PHE A 25 -2.28 13.13 15.92
N GLU A 26 -2.52 12.57 17.10
CA GLU A 26 -1.96 13.05 18.37
C GLU A 26 -0.49 12.66 18.46
N ASP A 27 -0.17 11.46 17.99
CA ASP A 27 1.18 10.90 17.92
C ASP A 27 1.32 10.06 16.64
N PHE A 28 2.51 10.07 16.03
CA PHE A 28 2.81 9.30 14.83
C PHE A 28 4.27 8.83 14.86
N GLU A 29 4.49 7.52 14.89
CA GLU A 29 5.84 6.95 14.92
C GLU A 29 6.50 7.07 13.53
N GLU A 30 7.58 7.86 13.45
CA GLU A 30 8.31 8.07 12.19
C GLU A 30 8.96 6.79 11.66
N GLU A 31 9.44 5.94 12.57
CA GLU A 31 9.94 4.62 12.21
C GLU A 31 8.77 3.68 11.90
N PRO A 32 8.79 2.97 10.75
CA PRO A 32 7.72 2.04 10.44
C PRO A 32 7.82 0.79 11.32
N VAL A 33 6.68 0.35 11.87
CA VAL A 33 6.58 -0.93 12.59
C VAL A 33 6.82 -2.15 11.68
N ALA A 34 6.57 -2.00 10.38
CA ALA A 34 6.85 -3.01 9.37
C ALA A 34 7.00 -2.38 7.98
N SER A 35 7.80 -2.99 7.11
CA SER A 35 7.86 -2.64 5.69
C SER A 35 7.76 -3.86 4.79
N GLY A 36 6.87 -3.80 3.81
CA GLY A 36 6.66 -4.83 2.79
C GLY A 36 7.12 -4.36 1.40
N SER A 37 6.82 -5.14 0.36
CA SER A 37 7.18 -4.78 -1.03
C SER A 37 6.38 -3.60 -1.60
N ILE A 38 5.15 -3.39 -1.10
CA ILE A 38 4.17 -2.42 -1.63
C ILE A 38 4.05 -1.17 -0.76
N ALA A 39 4.27 -1.31 0.54
CA ALA A 39 4.00 -0.27 1.52
C ALA A 39 4.76 -0.51 2.82
N GLN A 40 4.92 0.55 3.60
CA GLN A 40 5.31 0.48 5.00
C GLN A 40 4.13 0.86 5.91
N VAL A 41 4.16 0.36 7.14
CA VAL A 41 3.12 0.56 8.14
C VAL A 41 3.72 1.31 9.33
N HIS A 42 3.04 2.36 9.77
CA HIS A 42 3.40 3.14 10.95
C HIS A 42 2.32 2.98 12.02
N LYS A 43 2.71 3.10 13.28
CA LYS A 43 1.78 3.19 14.39
C LYS A 43 1.50 4.66 14.68
N ALA A 44 0.24 4.99 14.93
CA ALA A 44 -0.19 6.35 15.23
C ALA A 44 -1.39 6.36 16.17
N THR A 45 -1.68 7.50 16.78
CA THR A 45 -2.86 7.72 17.61
C THR A 45 -3.71 8.83 17.00
N LEU A 46 -4.99 8.57 16.73
CA LEU A 46 -5.90 9.58 16.19
C LEU A 46 -6.26 10.63 17.24
N LYS A 47 -6.31 11.91 16.84
CA LYS A 47 -6.82 12.97 17.72
C LYS A 47 -8.29 12.76 18.06
N PHE A 48 -8.66 13.12 19.30
CA PHE A 48 -10.03 13.03 19.81
C PHE A 48 -11.08 13.76 18.94
N ARG A 49 -10.64 14.78 18.21
CA ARG A 49 -11.47 15.48 17.22
C ARG A 49 -10.73 15.52 15.91
N TYR A 50 -11.18 14.71 14.95
CA TYR A 50 -10.70 14.73 13.58
C TYR A 50 -11.88 14.91 12.62
N ALA A 51 -11.75 15.83 11.65
CA ALA A 51 -12.80 16.15 10.67
C ALA A 51 -14.16 16.50 11.31
N GLY A 52 -14.14 17.20 12.45
CA GLY A 52 -15.34 17.59 13.19
C GLY A 52 -16.06 16.46 13.94
N ARG A 53 -15.61 15.21 13.82
CA ARG A 53 -16.16 14.06 14.56
C ARG A 53 -15.42 13.89 15.88
N LYS A 54 -16.17 13.74 16.99
CA LYS A 54 -15.60 13.29 18.27
C LYS A 54 -15.37 11.79 18.19
N VAL A 55 -14.13 11.37 18.28
CA VAL A 55 -13.71 9.97 18.29
C VAL A 55 -12.89 9.77 19.56
N LYS A 56 -13.04 8.65 20.28
CA LYS A 56 -12.14 8.37 21.41
C LYS A 56 -10.69 8.26 20.89
N PRO A 57 -9.67 8.59 21.71
CA PRO A 57 -8.29 8.34 21.31
C PRO A 57 -8.15 6.86 20.92
N MET A 58 -7.61 6.62 19.73
CA MET A 58 -7.53 5.29 19.16
C MET A 58 -6.19 5.11 18.45
N THR A 59 -5.47 4.07 18.86
CA THR A 59 -4.25 3.64 18.18
C THR A 59 -4.62 2.95 16.87
N VAL A 60 -3.94 3.32 15.80
CA VAL A 60 -4.19 2.85 14.44
C VAL A 60 -2.89 2.45 13.75
N ALA A 61 -3.01 1.55 12.77
CA ALA A 61 -1.96 1.24 11.82
C ALA A 61 -2.16 2.04 10.55
N VAL A 62 -1.19 2.86 10.18
CA VAL A 62 -1.23 3.70 8.98
C VAL A 62 -0.33 3.09 7.91
N LYS A 63 -0.94 2.52 6.88
CA LYS A 63 -0.23 1.87 5.76
C LYS A 63 -0.04 2.86 4.62
N VAL A 64 1.22 3.14 4.27
CA VAL A 64 1.59 4.09 3.20
C VAL A 64 2.36 3.37 2.11
N ARG A 65 1.86 3.46 0.87
CA ARG A 65 2.47 2.83 -0.32
C ARG A 65 3.83 3.44 -0.62
N HIS A 66 4.82 2.64 -1.02
CA HIS A 66 6.10 3.19 -1.49
C HIS A 66 5.90 4.00 -2.78
N PRO A 67 6.77 4.99 -3.03
CA PRO A 67 6.79 5.71 -4.30
C PRO A 67 6.91 4.76 -5.50
N GLY A 68 6.14 5.03 -6.56
CA GLY A 68 6.23 4.30 -7.84
C GLY A 68 5.66 2.86 -7.83
N VAL A 69 5.04 2.42 -6.74
CA VAL A 69 4.51 1.04 -6.63
C VAL A 69 3.36 0.76 -7.60
N SER A 70 2.56 1.77 -7.93
CA SER A 70 1.44 1.59 -8.87
C SER A 70 1.94 1.19 -10.25
N GLU A 71 3.09 1.71 -10.66
CA GLU A 71 3.75 1.48 -11.93
C GLU A 71 4.37 0.09 -11.99
N VAL A 72 4.92 -0.39 -10.87
CA VAL A 72 5.40 -1.77 -10.72
C VAL A 72 4.24 -2.75 -10.85
N ILE A 73 3.16 -2.57 -10.09
CA ILE A 73 1.96 -3.42 -10.15
C ILE A 73 1.40 -3.46 -11.59
N ARG A 74 1.35 -2.31 -12.27
CA ARG A 74 0.87 -2.24 -13.65
C ARG A 74 1.75 -3.05 -14.61
N ARG A 75 3.07 -2.95 -14.49
CA ARG A 75 4.02 -3.72 -15.33
C ARG A 75 3.84 -5.22 -15.12
N ASP A 76 3.71 -5.65 -13.88
CA ASP A 76 3.49 -7.06 -13.55
C ASP A 76 2.21 -7.57 -14.20
N PHE A 77 1.12 -6.80 -14.15
CA PHE A 77 -0.13 -7.17 -14.81
C PHE A 77 0.01 -7.27 -16.35
N VAL A 78 0.79 -6.37 -16.98
CA VAL A 78 1.08 -6.46 -18.42
C VAL A 78 1.85 -7.74 -18.75
N ILE A 79 2.88 -8.07 -17.96
CA ILE A 79 3.68 -9.27 -18.14
C ILE A 79 2.81 -10.52 -18.00
N ILE A 80 2.02 -10.62 -16.93
CA ILE A 80 1.11 -11.76 -16.67
C ILE A 80 0.13 -11.92 -17.83
N ASN A 81 -0.50 -10.84 -18.27
CA ASN A 81 -1.46 -10.89 -19.38
C ASN A 81 -0.80 -11.27 -20.71
N TRP A 82 0.42 -10.80 -20.96
CA TRP A 82 1.20 -11.22 -22.12
C TRP A 82 1.53 -12.72 -22.07
N PHE A 83 2.01 -13.22 -20.91
CA PHE A 83 2.26 -14.65 -20.71
C PHE A 83 1.00 -15.49 -20.89
N ALA A 84 -0.16 -15.05 -20.38
CA ALA A 84 -1.45 -15.75 -20.57
C ALA A 84 -1.87 -15.80 -22.06
N LYS A 85 -1.57 -14.76 -22.84
CA LYS A 85 -1.82 -14.73 -24.29
C LYS A 85 -0.86 -15.63 -25.07
N VAL A 86 0.42 -15.67 -24.67
CA VAL A 86 1.41 -16.53 -25.31
C VAL A 86 1.16 -17.99 -24.97
N SER A 87 0.80 -18.30 -23.72
CA SER A 87 0.48 -19.66 -23.30
C SER A 87 -0.80 -20.20 -23.96
N SER A 88 -1.82 -19.36 -24.17
CA SER A 88 -3.00 -19.74 -24.95
C SER A 88 -2.72 -19.90 -26.46
N CYS A 89 -1.65 -19.33 -26.97
CA CYS A 89 -1.20 -19.50 -28.36
C CYS A 89 -0.41 -20.80 -28.58
N LEU A 90 0.18 -21.38 -27.52
CA LEU A 90 0.91 -22.66 -27.57
C LEU A 90 -0.03 -23.83 -27.19
N PRO A 91 -0.56 -24.62 -28.16
CA PRO A 91 -1.46 -25.75 -27.87
C PRO A 91 -0.77 -26.86 -27.07
N ALA A 92 0.57 -26.87 -27.03
CA ALA A 92 1.39 -27.81 -26.27
C ALA A 92 1.24 -27.67 -24.75
N LEU A 93 0.79 -26.51 -24.24
CA LEU A 93 0.53 -26.31 -22.80
C LEU A 93 -0.90 -26.74 -22.38
N ARG A 94 -1.73 -27.19 -23.33
CA ARG A 94 -3.03 -27.82 -23.04
C ARG A 94 -2.89 -29.18 -22.33
N TRP A 95 -1.69 -29.77 -22.34
CA TRP A 95 -1.33 -30.98 -21.59
C TRP A 95 -1.06 -30.74 -20.10
N LEU A 96 -1.00 -29.48 -19.65
CA LEU A 96 -0.95 -29.11 -18.23
C LEU A 96 -2.34 -28.70 -17.72
N ARG A 97 -3.41 -29.26 -18.30
CA ARG A 97 -4.67 -29.37 -17.56
C ARG A 97 -4.39 -30.39 -16.47
N LEU A 98 -4.19 -29.91 -15.24
CA LEU A 98 -4.45 -30.73 -14.08
C LEU A 98 -5.91 -31.15 -14.22
N ASP A 99 -6.11 -32.44 -14.49
CA ASP A 99 -7.43 -33.05 -14.51
C ASP A 99 -8.17 -32.67 -13.22
N GLU A 100 -9.46 -32.45 -13.38
CA GLU A 100 -10.41 -32.27 -12.30
C GLU A 100 -10.22 -33.39 -11.26
N GLY A 101 -10.10 -32.97 -10.00
CA GLY A 101 -10.25 -33.78 -8.81
C GLY A 101 -10.82 -32.91 -7.71
#